data_AF-B6V494-F1
#
_entry.id   AF-B6V494-F1
#
_cell.length_a   1.000
_cell.length_b   1.000
_cell.length_c   1.000
_cell.angle_alpha   90.00
_cell.angle_beta   90.00
_cell.angle_gamma   90.00
#
_symmetry.space_group_name_H-M   'P 1'
#
loop_
_entity.id
_entity.type
_entity.pdbx_description
1 polymer ?
#
loop_
_entity_poly.entity_id
_entity_poly.type
_entity_poly.pdbx_seq_one_letter_code
_entity_poly.pdbx_strand_id
1 'polypeptide(L)'
;KDDENINSQPFMRWRDRFLFVAEAIYKSQAETGEVKGHYLNATAGNVDEMIKRAVCAKELGMPIVMHDYLTAGFTANTTLAHYCRDHGLLLHIHRAMHAVIDRQKNHGIHFRVLAKSLRLSGGDHLHSGTVVGKLEG
;
A
#
# COMPACT_ATOMS: atom_id res chain seq x y z
N LYS A 1 -9.49 2.14 -0.21
CA LYS A 1 -8.06 2.13 0.19
C LYS A 1 -7.85 3.19 1.24
N ASP A 2 -6.91 3.00 2.16
CA ASP A 2 -6.41 4.08 3.01
C ASP A 2 -5.71 5.15 2.14
N ASP A 3 -5.69 6.40 2.59
CA ASP A 3 -4.80 7.41 2.03
C ASP A 3 -3.34 7.10 2.42
N GLU A 4 -2.35 7.54 1.65
CA GLU A 4 -0.93 7.26 1.93
C GLU A 4 -0.47 7.81 3.28
N ASN A 5 -1.08 8.91 3.75
CA ASN A 5 -0.72 9.49 5.04
C ASN A 5 -1.52 8.89 6.21
N ILE A 6 -2.52 8.04 5.94
CA ILE A 6 -3.31 7.36 6.96
C ILE A 6 -2.55 6.11 7.43
N ASN A 7 -1.93 6.24 8.60
CA ASN A 7 -1.09 5.21 9.21
C ASN A 7 -1.67 4.84 10.57
N SER A 8 -1.16 5.44 11.65
CA SER A 8 -1.67 5.28 13.02
C SER A 8 -1.50 6.58 13.80
N GLN A 9 -2.49 7.45 13.69
CA GLN A 9 -2.51 8.77 14.32
C GLN A 9 -3.37 8.76 15.59
N PRO A 10 -3.25 9.76 16.48
CA PRO A 10 -4.07 9.83 17.70
C PRO A 10 -5.59 9.79 17.44
N PHE A 11 -6.05 10.37 16.34
CA PHE A 11 -7.47 10.40 15.98
C PHE A 11 -7.97 9.08 15.37
N MET A 12 -7.07 8.18 14.95
CA MET A 12 -7.41 6.89 14.34
C MET A 12 -6.22 5.94 14.41
N ARG A 13 -6.18 5.09 15.44
CA ARG A 13 -5.17 4.03 15.56
C ARG A 13 -5.41 2.95 14.52
N TRP A 14 -4.32 2.39 13.98
CA TRP A 14 -4.40 1.48 12.84
C TRP A 14 -5.23 0.23 13.13
N ARG A 15 -5.11 -0.35 14.34
CA ARG A 15 -5.78 -1.60 14.67
C ARG A 15 -7.29 -1.44 14.72
N ASP A 16 -7.78 -0.34 15.30
CA ASP A 16 -9.22 -0.03 15.35
C ASP A 16 -9.77 0.14 13.94
N ARG A 17 -9.04 0.89 13.08
CA ARG A 17 -9.40 1.04 11.67
C ARG A 17 -9.50 -0.31 10.95
N PHE A 18 -8.51 -1.18 11.13
CA PHE A 18 -8.48 -2.49 10.47
C PHE A 18 -9.71 -3.33 10.85
N LEU A 19 -10.09 -3.33 12.13
CA LEU A 19 -11.25 -4.05 12.63
C LEU A 19 -12.56 -3.54 12.02
N PHE A 20 -12.80 -2.22 12.07
CA PHE A 20 -14.02 -1.63 11.51
C PHE A 20 -14.10 -1.79 9.99
N VAL A 21 -12.97 -1.66 9.29
CA VAL A 21 -12.92 -1.88 7.84
C VAL A 21 -13.20 -3.33 7.49
N ALA A 22 -12.64 -4.30 8.23
CA ALA A 22 -12.91 -5.72 8.01
C ALA A 22 -14.41 -6.04 8.16
N GLU A 23 -15.05 -5.52 9.21
CA GLU A 23 -16.50 -5.65 9.40
C GLU A 23 -17.29 -5.08 8.19
N ALA A 24 -16.94 -3.87 7.74
CA ALA A 24 -17.59 -3.23 6.60
C ALA A 24 -17.39 -4.01 5.28
N ILE A 25 -16.20 -4.59 5.08
CA ILE A 25 -15.90 -5.44 3.92
C ILE A 25 -16.77 -6.69 3.93
N TYR A 26 -16.82 -7.42 5.04
CA TYR A 26 -17.65 -8.63 5.11
C TYR A 26 -19.13 -8.33 4.99
N LYS A 27 -19.61 -7.23 5.58
CA LYS A 27 -20.99 -6.77 5.41
C LYS A 27 -21.33 -6.50 3.95
N SER A 28 -20.54 -5.66 3.28
CA SER A 28 -20.80 -5.29 1.87
C SER A 28 -20.63 -6.46 0.91
N GLN A 29 -19.72 -7.40 1.20
CA GLN A 29 -19.59 -8.64 0.44
C GLN A 29 -20.82 -9.54 0.60
N ALA A 30 -21.35 -9.69 1.83
CA ALA A 30 -22.57 -10.47 2.07
C ALA A 30 -23.81 -9.85 1.38
N GLU A 31 -23.90 -8.52 1.35
CA GLU A 31 -25.01 -7.79 0.70
C GLU A 31 -24.98 -7.90 -0.83
N THR A 32 -23.79 -7.97 -1.43
CA THR A 32 -23.63 -7.88 -2.90
C THR A 32 -23.32 -9.22 -3.58
N GLY A 33 -22.78 -10.20 -2.85
CA GLY A 33 -22.27 -11.45 -3.42
C GLY A 33 -20.97 -11.31 -4.21
N GLU A 34 -20.36 -10.12 -4.24
CA GLU A 34 -19.09 -9.86 -4.92
C GLU A 34 -17.94 -9.78 -3.92
N VAL A 35 -16.75 -10.25 -4.31
CA VAL A 35 -15.54 -10.11 -3.49
C VAL A 35 -15.22 -8.62 -3.26
N LYS A 36 -15.06 -8.22 -2.00
CA LYS A 36 -14.71 -6.85 -1.61
C LYS A 36 -13.35 -6.81 -0.92
N GLY A 37 -12.72 -5.64 -0.95
CA GLY A 37 -11.47 -5.39 -0.25
C GLY A 37 -11.22 -3.91 -0.04
N HIS A 38 -10.42 -3.58 0.97
CA HIS A 38 -9.94 -2.23 1.21
C HIS A 38 -8.45 -2.31 1.54
N TYR A 39 -7.65 -1.49 0.87
CA TYR A 39 -6.20 -1.60 0.97
C TYR A 39 -5.77 -0.98 2.30
N LEU A 40 -5.55 -1.83 3.30
CA LEU A 40 -5.15 -1.45 4.65
C LEU A 40 -3.68 -1.05 4.64
N ASN A 41 -3.36 0.17 5.09
CA ASN A 41 -2.00 0.69 5.00
C ASN A 41 -1.05 0.08 6.05
N ALA A 42 -0.10 -0.71 5.57
CA ALA A 42 0.94 -1.34 6.37
C ALA A 42 2.14 -0.43 6.63
N THR A 43 2.27 0.71 5.93
CA THR A 43 3.38 1.66 6.12
C THR A 43 3.53 2.07 7.58
N ALA A 44 4.74 1.96 8.13
CA ALA A 44 5.02 2.25 9.53
C ALA A 44 6.42 2.88 9.71
N GLY A 45 6.69 3.38 10.91
CA GLY A 45 8.00 3.99 11.22
C GLY A 45 9.15 3.00 11.36
N ASN A 46 8.86 1.69 11.41
CA ASN A 46 9.85 0.62 11.39
C ASN A 46 9.25 -0.66 10.79
N VAL A 47 10.11 -1.61 10.43
CA VAL A 47 9.73 -2.86 9.75
C VAL A 47 8.90 -3.78 10.65
N ASP A 48 9.18 -3.83 11.95
CA ASP A 48 8.45 -4.70 12.89
C ASP A 48 6.98 -4.28 13.00
N GLU A 49 6.71 -2.98 13.13
CA GLU A 49 5.35 -2.45 13.14
C GLU A 49 4.66 -2.58 11.78
N MET A 50 5.40 -2.51 10.67
CA MET A 50 4.86 -2.78 9.33
C MET A 50 4.40 -4.24 9.21
N ILE A 51 5.24 -5.20 9.60
CA ILE A 51 4.90 -6.62 9.57
C ILE A 51 3.76 -6.94 10.54
N LYS A 52 3.75 -6.37 11.74
CA LYS A 52 2.64 -6.52 12.70
C LYS A 52 1.29 -6.11 12.11
N ARG A 53 1.25 -5.05 11.30
CA ARG A 53 0.03 -4.64 10.58
C ARG A 53 -0.35 -5.65 9.51
N ALA A 54 0.62 -6.12 8.71
CA ALA A 54 0.37 -7.14 7.69
C ALA A 54 -0.12 -8.48 8.28
N VAL A 55 0.43 -8.88 9.42
CA VAL A 55 -0.04 -10.04 10.22
C VAL A 55 -1.49 -9.84 10.63
N CYS A 56 -1.84 -8.70 11.22
CA CYS A 56 -3.21 -8.42 11.61
C CYS A 56 -4.17 -8.42 10.40
N ALA A 57 -3.80 -7.82 9.27
CA ALA A 57 -4.62 -7.86 8.05
C ALA A 57 -4.87 -9.31 7.58
N LYS A 58 -3.84 -10.16 7.61
CA LYS A 58 -3.94 -11.59 7.31
C LYS A 58 -4.82 -12.34 8.30
N GLU A 59 -4.69 -12.08 9.60
CA GLU A 59 -5.54 -12.69 10.64
C GLU A 59 -7.01 -12.31 10.48
N LEU A 60 -7.28 -11.10 10.00
CA LEU A 60 -8.63 -10.64 9.66
C LEU A 60 -9.17 -11.19 8.33
N GLY A 61 -8.37 -11.98 7.60
CA GLY A 61 -8.75 -12.53 6.31
C GLY A 61 -8.88 -11.48 5.20
N MET A 62 -8.23 -10.32 5.34
CA MET A 62 -8.31 -9.26 4.34
C MET A 62 -7.51 -9.66 3.08
N PRO A 63 -8.04 -9.41 1.87
CA PRO A 63 -7.39 -9.88 0.64
C PRO A 63 -6.21 -9.02 0.19
N ILE A 64 -6.08 -7.80 0.71
CA ILE A 64 -5.15 -6.79 0.17
C ILE A 64 -4.70 -5.79 1.24
N VAL A 65 -3.41 -5.44 1.18
CA VAL A 65 -2.78 -4.35 1.95
C VAL A 65 -2.17 -3.32 1.00
N MET A 66 -1.75 -2.18 1.54
CA MET A 66 -0.96 -1.21 0.79
C MET A 66 0.31 -0.77 1.51
N HIS A 67 1.27 -0.25 0.73
CA HIS A 67 2.55 0.23 1.23
C HIS A 67 3.09 1.41 0.41
N ASP A 68 3.71 2.37 1.09
CA ASP A 68 4.31 3.56 0.51
C ASP A 68 5.82 3.34 0.29
N TYR A 69 6.17 2.66 -0.81
CA TYR A 69 7.49 2.05 -0.96
C TYR A 69 8.68 3.01 -0.96
N LEU A 70 8.51 4.26 -1.42
CA LEU A 70 9.59 5.25 -1.44
C LEU A 70 9.82 5.89 -0.07
N THR A 71 8.74 6.19 0.66
CA THR A 71 8.83 6.81 1.98
C THR A 71 9.23 5.80 3.04
N ALA A 72 8.81 4.54 2.90
CA ALA A 72 9.26 3.44 3.74
C ALA A 72 10.64 2.86 3.31
N GLY A 73 10.96 2.96 2.02
CA GLY A 73 12.21 2.48 1.43
C GLY A 73 12.13 1.08 0.84
N PHE A 74 13.04 0.81 -0.11
CA PHE A 74 13.08 -0.46 -0.86
C PHE A 74 13.27 -1.68 0.04
N THR A 75 14.14 -1.61 1.06
CA THR A 75 14.38 -2.73 1.98
C THR A 75 13.09 -3.17 2.68
N ALA A 76 12.33 -2.23 3.23
CA ALA A 76 11.05 -2.52 3.88
C ALA A 76 10.04 -3.10 2.87
N ASN A 77 9.97 -2.50 1.68
CA ASN A 77 9.07 -2.98 0.63
C ASN A 77 9.38 -4.41 0.18
N THR A 78 10.64 -4.75 -0.05
CA THR A 78 11.04 -6.10 -0.47
C THR A 78 10.69 -7.11 0.62
N THR A 79 10.97 -6.80 1.89
CA THR A 79 10.54 -7.63 3.03
C THR A 79 9.02 -7.84 3.04
N LEU A 80 8.23 -6.78 2.87
CA LEU A 80 6.78 -6.89 2.84
C LEU A 80 6.27 -7.68 1.64
N ALA A 81 6.89 -7.52 0.46
CA ALA A 81 6.53 -8.27 -0.74
C ALA A 81 6.74 -9.79 -0.57
N HIS A 82 7.83 -10.20 0.07
CA HIS A 82 8.05 -11.61 0.43
C HIS A 82 6.98 -12.11 1.42
N TYR A 83 6.70 -11.34 2.47
CA TYR A 83 5.64 -11.69 3.42
C TYR A 83 4.28 -11.84 2.72
N CYS A 84 3.90 -10.89 1.86
CA CYS A 84 2.66 -10.93 1.11
C CYS A 84 2.56 -12.17 0.20
N ARG A 85 3.67 -12.56 -0.45
CA ARG A 85 3.74 -13.78 -1.27
C ARG A 85 3.47 -15.03 -0.44
N ASP A 86 4.12 -15.17 0.71
CA ASP A 86 4.04 -16.36 1.55
C ASP A 86 2.68 -16.50 2.26
N HIS A 87 1.95 -15.37 2.39
CA HIS A 87 0.69 -15.31 3.12
C HIS A 87 -0.55 -15.01 2.26
N GLY A 88 -0.40 -14.95 0.94
CA GLY A 88 -1.53 -14.76 0.02
C GLY A 88 -2.21 -13.39 0.13
N LEU A 89 -1.46 -12.35 0.52
CA LEU A 89 -1.95 -10.97 0.54
C LEU A 89 -1.58 -10.26 -0.77
N LEU A 90 -2.56 -9.65 -1.44
CA LEU A 90 -2.24 -8.70 -2.50
C LEU A 90 -1.56 -7.46 -1.91
N LEU A 91 -0.58 -6.92 -2.63
CA LEU A 91 0.21 -5.77 -2.23
C LEU A 91 0.06 -4.60 -3.20
N HIS A 92 -0.77 -3.63 -2.81
CA HIS A 92 -0.90 -2.36 -3.54
C HIS A 92 0.20 -1.38 -3.18
N ILE A 93 0.90 -0.83 -4.17
CA ILE A 93 1.99 0.12 -3.93
C ILE A 93 1.56 1.55 -4.27
N HIS A 94 1.70 2.41 -3.27
CA HIS A 94 1.58 3.84 -3.44
C HIS A 94 2.96 4.48 -3.61
N ARG A 95 3.06 5.47 -4.50
CA ARG A 95 4.31 6.11 -4.90
C ARG A 95 4.55 7.47 -4.23
N ALA A 96 4.05 7.67 -3.01
CA ALA A 96 4.27 8.92 -2.26
C ALA A 96 5.75 9.32 -2.32
N MET A 97 6.04 10.63 -2.43
CA MET A 97 7.39 11.20 -2.64
C MET A 97 7.98 11.07 -4.06
N HIS A 98 7.42 10.29 -4.99
CA HIS A 98 8.03 10.09 -6.33
C HIS A 98 8.33 11.39 -7.10
N ALA A 99 7.40 12.36 -7.05
CA ALA A 99 7.52 13.63 -7.79
C ALA A 99 8.65 14.54 -7.28
N VAL A 100 9.19 14.27 -6.08
CA VAL A 100 10.42 14.92 -5.60
C VAL A 100 11.62 14.50 -6.46
N ILE A 101 11.57 13.30 -7.03
CA ILE A 101 12.67 12.65 -7.73
C ILE A 101 12.45 12.64 -9.24
N ASP A 102 11.21 12.52 -9.72
CA ASP A 102 10.94 12.19 -11.12
C ASP A 102 10.27 13.28 -11.95
N ARG A 103 10.02 14.46 -11.36
CA ARG A 103 9.24 15.52 -12.02
C ARG A 103 10.05 16.40 -12.96
N GLN A 104 11.29 16.73 -12.59
CA GLN A 104 12.09 17.69 -13.35
C GLN A 104 12.80 16.99 -14.51
N LYS A 105 12.68 17.54 -15.72
CA LYS A 105 13.28 16.97 -16.93
C LYS A 105 14.81 16.96 -16.89
N ASN A 106 15.42 17.93 -16.20
CA ASN A 106 16.86 18.18 -16.20
C ASN A 106 17.60 17.51 -15.02
N HIS A 107 16.91 16.99 -14.01
CA HIS A 107 17.55 16.37 -12.86
C HIS A 107 16.61 15.38 -12.16
N GLY A 108 17.16 14.25 -11.70
CA GLY A 108 16.43 13.23 -10.96
C GLY A 108 16.41 11.87 -11.66
N ILE A 109 15.38 11.06 -11.36
CA ILE A 109 15.21 9.71 -11.90
C ILE A 109 13.81 9.62 -12.50
N HIS A 110 13.72 9.51 -13.82
CA HIS A 110 12.44 9.39 -14.50
C HIS A 110 11.61 8.20 -13.97
N PHE A 111 10.30 8.39 -13.77
CA PHE A 111 9.39 7.42 -13.14
C PHE A 111 9.49 5.99 -13.71
N ARG A 112 9.69 5.86 -15.02
CA ARG A 112 9.92 4.55 -15.69
C ARG A 112 10.99 3.68 -15.03
N VAL A 113 12.04 4.28 -14.45
CA VAL A 113 13.09 3.55 -13.74
C VAL A 113 12.55 3.07 -12.40
N LEU A 114 11.90 3.96 -11.64
CA LEU A 114 11.26 3.64 -10.36
C LEU A 114 10.21 2.52 -10.51
N ALA A 115 9.42 2.54 -11.57
CA ALA A 115 8.44 1.50 -11.89
C ALA A 115 9.10 0.13 -12.15
N LYS A 116 10.23 0.09 -12.88
CA LYS A 116 10.99 -1.15 -13.09
C LYS A 116 11.60 -1.65 -11.79
N SER A 117 12.21 -0.77 -10.99
CA SER A 117 12.79 -1.12 -9.70
C SER A 117 11.73 -1.67 -8.75
N LEU A 118 10.53 -1.07 -8.71
CA LEU A 118 9.44 -1.61 -7.91
C LEU A 118 8.96 -2.97 -8.41
N ARG A 119 8.84 -3.16 -9.73
CA ARG A 119 8.45 -4.46 -10.30
C ARG A 119 9.41 -5.58 -9.89
N LEU A 120 10.70 -5.27 -9.71
CA LEU A 120 11.69 -6.21 -9.20
C LEU A 120 11.61 -6.40 -7.68
N SER A 121 11.42 -5.31 -6.92
CA SER A 121 11.26 -5.33 -5.46
C SER A 121 10.00 -6.08 -5.02
N GLY A 122 8.93 -6.02 -5.82
CA GLY A 122 7.65 -6.68 -5.58
C GLY A 122 6.52 -5.71 -5.24
N GLY A 123 5.37 -5.97 -5.85
CA GLY A 123 4.11 -5.24 -5.71
C GLY A 123 3.15 -5.64 -6.83
N ASP A 124 1.88 -5.81 -6.52
CA ASP A 124 0.87 -6.26 -7.49
C ASP A 124 0.25 -5.08 -8.26
N HIS A 125 0.17 -3.92 -7.61
CA HIS A 125 -0.28 -2.67 -8.22
C HIS A 125 0.71 -1.53 -7.96
N LEU A 126 0.78 -0.57 -8.88
CA LEU A 126 1.50 0.69 -8.74
C LEU A 126 0.69 1.83 -9.34
N HIS A 127 0.55 2.95 -8.64
CA HIS A 127 0.03 4.17 -9.23
C HIS A 127 0.92 4.65 -10.40
N SER A 128 0.36 4.77 -11.60
CA SER A 128 1.11 5.13 -12.82
C SER A 128 0.79 6.51 -13.39
N GLY A 129 -0.13 7.27 -12.79
CA GLY A 129 -0.67 8.50 -13.38
C GLY A 129 -1.88 8.21 -14.28
N THR A 130 -2.63 9.26 -14.60
CA THR A 130 -3.91 9.14 -15.33
C THR A 130 -3.95 9.93 -16.63
N VAL A 131 -2.90 10.70 -16.95
CA VAL A 131 -2.83 11.65 -18.08
C VAL A 131 -3.81 12.83 -17.98
N VAL A 132 -5.09 12.56 -17.68
CA VAL A 132 -6.18 13.55 -17.65
C VAL A 132 -6.58 14.02 -16.25
N GLY A 133 -5.83 13.60 -15.23
CA GLY A 133 -6.18 13.87 -13.83
C GLY A 133 -5.56 15.16 -13.28
N LYS A 134 -5.72 15.34 -11.97
CA LYS A 134 -5.15 16.48 -11.23
C LYS A 134 -3.61 16.49 -11.16
N LEU A 135 -2.98 15.34 -11.36
CA LEU A 135 -1.53 15.17 -11.32
C LEU A 135 -1.01 15.01 -12.75
N GLU A 136 0.19 15.52 -13.01
CA GLU A 136 0.87 15.35 -14.31
C GLU A 136 1.01 13.87 -14.68
N GLY A 137 0.89 13.57 -15.98
CA GLY A 137 0.94 12.23 -16.55
C GLY A 137 1.77 12.16 -17.82
#